data_AF-A0A917QP75-F1
#
_entry.id   AF-A0A917QP75-F1
#
_cell.length_a   1.000
_cell.length_b   1.000
_cell.length_c   1.000
_cell.angle_alpha   90.00
_cell.angle_beta   90.00
_cell.angle_gamma   90.00
#
_symmetry.space_group_name_H-M   'P 1'
#
loop_
_entity.id
_entity.type
_entity.pdbx_description
1 polymer ?
#
loop_
_entity_poly.entity_id
_entity_poly.type
_entity_poly.pdbx_seq_one_letter_code
_entity_poly.pdbx_strand_id
1 'polypeptide(L)'
;MTTVWLGNRKAVEVTRKSDGSAERRPLKGKRCTTVSPPEGQPIGDTFTAITGAGGLWPYHSDAPAPAWVASTDPALAQLLASHYGCELRDPEA
;
A
#
# COMPACT_ATOMS: atom_id res chain seq x y z
N MET A 1 -17.01 -3.46 4.93
CA MET A 1 -15.78 -3.88 4.22
C MET A 1 -14.74 -2.78 4.33
N THR A 2 -13.55 -3.10 4.82
CA THR A 2 -12.44 -2.14 4.93
C THR A 2 -11.77 -1.97 3.55
N THR A 3 -11.40 -0.74 3.21
CA THR A 3 -10.62 -0.43 2.02
C THR A 3 -9.53 0.55 2.41
N VAL A 4 -8.32 0.37 1.89
CA VAL A 4 -7.18 1.25 2.10
C VAL A 4 -6.70 1.75 0.75
N TRP A 5 -6.36 3.03 0.67
CA TRP A 5 -5.79 3.66 -0.50
C TRP A 5 -4.42 4.23 -0.15
N LEU A 6 -3.42 3.93 -0.99
CA LEU A 6 -2.04 4.36 -0.80
C LEU A 6 -1.59 5.16 -2.03
N GLY A 7 -1.28 6.45 -1.83
CA GLY A 7 -0.79 7.33 -2.88
C GLY A 7 0.59 6.93 -3.37
N ASN A 8 0.68 6.30 -4.55
CA ASN A 8 1.90 5.70 -5.06
C ASN A 8 2.55 6.53 -6.18
N ARG A 9 3.68 7.16 -5.87
CA ARG A 9 4.46 7.99 -6.82
C ARG A 9 5.61 7.23 -7.49
N LYS A 10 5.93 6.02 -7.04
CA LYS A 10 6.99 5.16 -7.58
C LYS A 10 6.47 3.72 -7.76
N ALA A 11 5.34 3.60 -8.43
CA ALA A 11 4.67 2.30 -8.58
C ALA A 11 5.50 1.36 -9.45
N VAL A 12 5.48 0.08 -9.09
CA VAL A 12 6.15 -0.98 -9.86
C VAL A 12 5.19 -2.11 -10.18
N GLU A 13 5.45 -2.75 -11.32
CA GLU A 13 4.91 -4.06 -11.66
C GLU A 13 5.98 -5.11 -11.36
N VAL A 14 5.60 -6.19 -10.68
CA VAL A 14 6.50 -7.29 -10.34
C VAL A 14 6.08 -8.53 -11.11
N THR A 15 6.93 -8.99 -12.01
CA THR A 15 6.71 -10.20 -12.80
C THR A 15 7.66 -11.29 -12.32
N ARG A 16 7.10 -12.38 -11.79
CA ARG A 16 7.88 -13.58 -11.47
C ARG A 16 8.17 -14.36 -12.74
N LYS A 17 9.45 -14.64 -12.98
CA LYS A 17 9.92 -15.44 -14.12
C LYS A 17 9.92 -16.92 -13.76
N SER A 18 9.95 -17.78 -14.78
CA SER A 18 9.96 -19.24 -14.62
C SER A 18 11.22 -19.78 -13.93
N ASP A 19 12.32 -19.01 -13.92
CA ASP A 19 13.57 -19.31 -13.21
C ASP A 19 13.54 -18.94 -11.72
N GLY A 20 12.41 -18.46 -11.21
CA GLY A 20 12.25 -18.04 -9.82
C GLY A 20 12.72 -16.61 -9.53
N SER A 21 13.29 -15.90 -10.50
CA SER A 21 13.64 -14.49 -10.35
C SER A 21 12.41 -13.58 -10.47
N ALA A 22 12.50 -12.36 -9.94
CA ALA A 22 11.48 -11.33 -10.10
C ALA A 22 12.05 -10.14 -10.88
N GLU A 23 11.36 -9.73 -11.94
CA GLU A 23 11.63 -8.47 -12.62
C GLU A 23 10.70 -7.39 -12.05
N ARG A 24 11.28 -6.27 -11.62
CA ARG A 24 10.53 -5.08 -11.18
C ARG A 24 10.59 -4.03 -12.27
N ARG A 25 9.43 -3.59 -12.76
CA ARG A 25 9.33 -2.57 -13.81
C ARG A 25 8.63 -1.32 -13.27
N PRO A 26 9.26 -0.14 -13.34
CA PRO A 26 8.61 1.12 -12.97
C PRO A 26 7.41 1.41 -13.88
N LEU A 27 6.30 1.81 -13.28
CA LEU A 27 5.12 2.30 -13.97
C LEU A 27 5.16 3.83 -14.07
N LYS A 28 4.79 4.37 -15.23
CA LYS A 28 4.71 5.82 -15.43
C LYS A 28 3.51 6.42 -14.68
N GLY A 29 3.70 7.63 -14.14
CA GLY A 29 2.67 8.45 -13.54
C GLY A 29 2.43 8.20 -12.05
N LYS A 30 1.51 8.99 -11.47
CA LYS A 30 1.01 8.79 -10.11
C LYS A 30 -0.08 7.73 -10.15
N ARG A 31 -0.07 6.81 -9.18
CA ARG A 31 -1.07 5.75 -9.05
C ARG A 31 -1.63 5.72 -7.63
N CYS A 32 -2.76 5.06 -7.47
CA CYS A 32 -3.32 4.72 -6.18
C CYS A 32 -3.29 3.19 -6.05
N THR A 33 -2.65 2.69 -5.00
CA THR A 33 -2.69 1.27 -4.66
C THR A 33 -3.86 1.05 -3.70
N THR A 34 -4.88 0.33 -4.16
CA THR A 34 -6.06 -0.01 -3.36
C THR A 34 -5.89 -1.39 -2.74
N VAL A 35 -6.15 -1.50 -1.45
CA VAL A 35 -6.12 -2.74 -0.68
C VAL A 35 -7.50 -2.99 -0.11
N SER A 36 -8.00 -4.20 -0.31
CA SER A 36 -9.30 -4.65 0.19
C SER A 36 -9.09 -5.88 1.09
N PRO A 37 -8.80 -5.67 2.39
CA PRO A 37 -8.68 -6.76 3.35
C PRO A 37 -9.97 -7.60 3.40
N PRO A 38 -9.88 -8.92 3.67
CA PRO A 38 -11.04 -9.73 3.98
C PRO A 38 -11.89 -9.11 5.10
N GLU A 39 -13.20 -9.34 5.03
CA GLU A 39 -14.11 -8.87 6.06
C GLU A 39 -13.76 -9.45 7.44
N GLY A 40 -13.79 -8.62 8.48
CA GLY A 40 -13.45 -9.01 9.84
C GLY A 40 -11.95 -9.19 10.10
N GLN A 41 -11.07 -8.95 9.12
CA GLN A 41 -9.63 -9.01 9.36
C GLN A 41 -9.22 -7.97 10.42
N PRO A 42 -8.47 -8.36 11.46
CA PRO A 42 -7.99 -7.43 12.48
C PRO A 42 -7.12 -6.31 11.88
N ILE A 43 -7.27 -5.09 12.40
CA ILE A 43 -6.50 -3.92 11.97
C ILE A 43 -4.99 -4.18 12.03
N GLY A 44 -4.50 -4.85 13.08
CA GLY A 44 -3.07 -5.17 13.23
C GLY A 44 -2.55 -6.11 12.14
N ASP A 45 -3.36 -7.07 11.70
CA ASP A 45 -3.00 -8.00 10.64
C ASP A 45 -2.99 -7.29 9.28
N THR A 46 -4.00 -6.46 9.01
CA THR A 46 -4.03 -5.62 7.81
C THR A 46 -2.85 -4.66 7.77
N PHE A 47 -2.54 -4.00 8.88
CA PHE A 47 -1.40 -3.11 9.01
C PHE A 47 -0.08 -3.83 8.69
N THR A 48 0.13 -5.01 9.29
CA THR A 48 1.34 -5.81 9.08
C THR A 48 1.43 -6.31 7.63
N ALA A 49 0.31 -6.74 7.04
CA ALA A 49 0.25 -7.17 5.65
C ALA A 49 0.61 -6.05 4.66
N ILE A 50 0.32 -4.80 5.01
CA ILE A 50 0.67 -3.64 4.18
C ILE A 50 2.12 -3.21 4.38
N THR A 51 2.57 -3.11 5.63
CA THR A 51 3.82 -2.42 6.03
C THR A 51 5.04 -3.34 6.17
N GLY A 52 4.83 -4.65 6.32
CA GLY A 52 5.92 -5.61 6.52
C GLY A 52 6.95 -5.58 5.38
N ALA A 53 8.18 -6.05 5.65
CA ALA A 53 9.27 -6.06 4.66
C ALA A 53 8.94 -6.84 3.37
N GLY A 54 8.06 -7.83 3.45
CA GLY A 54 7.48 -8.55 2.31
C GLY A 54 6.00 -8.24 2.08
N GLY A 55 5.51 -7.14 2.67
CA GLY A 55 4.13 -6.71 2.61
C GLY A 55 3.76 -6.05 1.27
N LEU A 56 2.53 -5.59 1.22
CA LEU A 56 1.93 -5.07 0.00
C LEU A 56 2.66 -3.82 -0.53
N TRP A 57 3.05 -2.90 0.36
CA TRP A 57 3.70 -1.65 -0.06
C TRP A 57 5.04 -1.88 -0.78
N PRO A 58 6.04 -2.57 -0.20
CA PRO A 58 7.31 -2.82 -0.89
C PRO A 58 7.15 -3.71 -2.13
N TYR A 59 6.07 -4.49 -2.22
CA TYR A 59 5.75 -5.24 -3.44
C TYR A 59 5.30 -4.32 -4.59
N HIS A 60 4.53 -3.26 -4.30
CA HIS A 60 3.93 -2.38 -5.31
C HIS A 60 4.61 -1.01 -5.48
N SER A 61 5.59 -0.66 -4.66
CA SER A 61 6.31 0.62 -4.76
C SER A 61 7.80 0.48 -4.48
N ASP A 62 8.60 1.30 -5.16
CA ASP A 62 10.01 1.57 -4.81
C ASP A 62 10.16 2.83 -3.92
N ALA A 63 9.07 3.46 -3.53
CA ALA A 63 9.12 4.55 -2.54
C ALA A 63 9.15 3.97 -1.11
N PRO A 64 9.92 4.58 -0.19
CA PRO A 64 9.98 4.13 1.20
C PRO A 64 8.64 4.26 1.94
N ALA A 65 7.77 5.16 1.47
CA ALA A 65 6.45 5.42 2.02
C ALA A 65 5.50 5.90 0.91
N PRO A 66 4.18 5.67 1.05
CA PRO A 66 3.18 6.33 0.21
C PRO A 66 3.21 7.83 0.44
N ALA A 67 2.78 8.59 -0.58
CA ALA A 67 2.67 10.04 -0.47
C ALA A 67 1.56 10.46 0.50
N TRP A 68 0.49 9.68 0.54
CA TRP A 68 -0.68 9.86 1.40
C TRP A 68 -1.36 8.51 1.60
N VAL A 69 -2.17 8.41 2.64
CA VAL A 69 -3.02 7.24 2.88
C VAL A 69 -4.46 7.64 3.20
N ALA A 70 -5.39 6.74 2.88
CA ALA A 70 -6.79 6.82 3.25
C ALA A 70 -7.31 5.43 3.62
N SER A 71 -8.34 5.35 4.45
CA SER A 71 -9.07 4.10 4.65
C SER A 71 -10.51 4.36 5.07
N THR A 72 -11.41 3.42 4.74
CA THR A 72 -12.76 3.40 5.31
C THR A 72 -12.78 3.07 6.81
N ASP A 73 -11.65 2.60 7.36
CA ASP A 73 -11.39 2.49 8.80
C ASP A 73 -10.44 3.63 9.24
N PRO A 74 -10.93 4.66 9.97
CA PRO A 74 -10.11 5.79 10.39
C PRO A 74 -8.93 5.41 11.29
N ALA A 75 -9.06 4.38 12.13
CA ALA A 75 -8.00 3.95 13.02
C ALA A 75 -6.84 3.34 12.23
N LEU A 76 -7.16 2.51 11.23
CA LEU A 76 -6.17 1.96 10.31
C LEU A 76 -5.51 3.04 9.47
N ALA A 77 -6.27 4.01 8.95
CA ALA A 77 -5.71 5.15 8.20
C ALA A 77 -4.68 5.91 9.05
N GLN A 78 -5.05 6.25 10.29
CA GLN A 78 -4.18 6.99 11.21
C GLN A 78 -2.91 6.21 11.57
N LEU A 79 -3.03 4.90 11.78
CA LEU A 79 -1.90 4.02 12.08
C LEU A 79 -0.92 3.96 10.91
N LEU A 80 -1.43 3.80 9.68
CA LEU A 80 -0.61 3.78 8.46
C LEU A 80 0.08 5.13 8.22
N ALA A 81 -0.65 6.25 8.38
CA ALA A 81 -0.09 7.59 8.23
C ALA A 81 1.04 7.84 9.23
N SER A 82 0.83 7.44 10.49
CA SER A 82 1.84 7.56 11.54
C SER A 82 3.06 6.68 11.28
N HIS A 83 2.87 5.45 10.79
CA HIS A 83 3.96 4.54 10.46
C HIS A 83 4.82 5.06 9.30
N TYR A 84 4.18 5.53 8.24
CA TYR A 84 4.85 6.00 7.04
C TYR A 84 5.32 7.46 7.10
N GLY A 85 4.84 8.23 8.09
CA GLY A 85 5.11 9.66 8.18
C GLY A 85 4.52 10.47 7.03
N CYS A 86 3.33 10.09 6.55
CA CYS A 86 2.68 10.73 5.40
C CYS A 86 1.32 11.34 5.76
N GLU A 87 0.76 12.12 4.85
CA GLU A 87 -0.54 12.78 5.05
C GLU A 87 -1.73 11.79 5.01
N LEU A 88 -2.77 12.10 5.77
CA LEU A 88 -4.10 11.55 5.57
C LEU A 88 -4.81 12.37 4.50
N ARG A 89 -5.40 11.72 3.49
CA ARG A 89 -6.10 12.41 2.41
C ARG A 89 -7.31 11.60 1.98
N ASP A 90 -8.37 12.25 1.52
CA ASP A 90 -9.45 11.56 0.82
C ASP A 90 -8.96 10.98 -0.53
N PRO A 91 -9.39 9.76 -0.88
CA PRO A 91 -8.93 9.11 -2.11
C PRO A 91 -9.45 9.79 -3.39
N GLU A 92 -10.49 10.61 -3.28
CA GLU A 92 -11.12 11.36 -4.39
C GLU A 92 -10.67 12.84 -4.46
N ALA A 93 -9.90 13.32 -3.47
CA ALA A 93 -9.42 14.69 -3.40
C ALA A 93 -8.19 14.94 -4.29
#